data_AF-A0A920UDX8-F1
#
_entry.id   AF-A0A920UDX8-F1
#
_cell.length_a   1.000
_cell.length_b   1.000
_cell.length_c   1.000
_cell.angle_alpha   90.00
_cell.angle_beta   90.00
_cell.angle_gamma   90.00
#
_symmetry.space_group_name_H-M   'P 1'
#
loop_
_entity.id
_entity.type
_entity.pdbx_description
1 polymer ?
#
loop_
_entity_poly.entity_id
_entity_poly.type
_entity_poly.pdbx_seq_one_letter_code
_entity_poly.pdbx_strand_id
1 'polypeptide(L)'
;MSQVQDSLVSNKLVILGEINLLIEYSLLANVALEDVKLFLPTLRHGKTMHKFLSKNLTEPQNQLTKSNVDSGIQFLQAIKSDNGVLGCNCSCFFCRLKFS
;
A
#
# COMPACT_ATOMS: atom_id res chain seq x y z
N MET A 1 12.67 13.85 -16.74
CA MET A 1 11.64 13.31 -17.66
C MET A 1 11.03 12.08 -17.01
N SER A 2 9.77 11.76 -17.31
CA SER A 2 9.14 10.56 -16.75
C SER A 2 9.60 9.32 -17.53
N GLN A 3 9.90 8.21 -16.82
CA GLN A 3 10.33 6.94 -17.45
C GLN A 3 9.39 6.48 -18.57
N VAL A 4 8.10 6.82 -18.47
CA VAL A 4 7.09 6.51 -19.47
C VAL A 4 7.32 7.31 -20.77
N GLN A 5 7.58 8.62 -20.67
CA GLN A 5 7.88 9.46 -21.85
C GLN A 5 9.14 8.99 -22.57
N ASP A 6 10.19 8.67 -21.82
CA ASP A 6 11.45 8.18 -22.39
C ASP A 6 11.23 6.86 -23.13
N SER A 7 10.38 5.98 -22.59
CA SER A 7 10.03 4.69 -23.20
C SER A 7 9.16 4.85 -24.45
N LEU A 8 8.19 5.78 -24.45
CA LEU A 8 7.33 6.05 -25.60
C LEU A 8 8.14 6.49 -26.83
N VAL A 9 9.11 7.40 -26.63
CA VAL A 9 9.95 7.93 -27.71
C VAL A 9 10.96 6.89 -28.20
N SER A 10 11.68 6.24 -27.27
CA SER A 10 12.73 5.28 -27.63
C SER A 10 12.19 4.03 -28.34
N ASN A 11 11.00 3.56 -27.96
CA ASN A 11 10.40 2.34 -28.51
C ASN A 11 9.35 2.61 -29.61
N LYS A 12 9.17 3.87 -30.03
CA LYS A 12 8.18 4.28 -31.05
C LYS A 12 6.77 3.76 -30.75
N LEU A 13 6.36 3.84 -29.49
CA LEU A 13 5.06 3.35 -29.03
C LEU A 13 3.97 4.41 -29.25
N VAL A 14 2.75 3.96 -29.51
CA VAL A 14 1.56 4.82 -29.65
C VAL A 14 0.57 4.48 -28.54
N ILE A 15 -0.02 5.50 -27.91
CA ILE A 15 -1.06 5.33 -26.90
C ILE A 15 -2.37 4.99 -27.61
N LEU A 16 -2.92 3.80 -27.35
CA LEU A 16 -4.18 3.34 -27.94
C LEU A 16 -5.42 3.72 -27.12
N GLY A 17 -5.21 4.11 -25.86
CA GLY A 17 -6.29 4.49 -24.95
C GLY A 17 -5.74 4.91 -23.59
N GLU A 18 -6.55 5.67 -22.87
CA GLU A 18 -6.26 6.14 -21.52
C GLU A 18 -7.45 5.80 -20.61
N ILE A 19 -7.16 5.36 -19.39
CA ILE A 19 -8.17 5.06 -18.39
C ILE A 19 -7.82 5.83 -17.12
N ASN A 20 -8.76 6.64 -16.67
CA ASN A 20 -8.67 7.31 -15.38
C ASN A 20 -9.17 6.39 -14.28
N LEU A 21 -8.27 5.96 -13.39
CA LEU A 21 -8.59 5.11 -12.26
C LEU A 21 -8.58 5.92 -10.96
N LEU A 22 -9.70 5.88 -10.23
CA LEU A 22 -9.74 6.38 -8.87
C LEU A 22 -8.94 5.41 -7.98
N ILE A 23 -7.86 5.92 -7.36
CA ILE A 23 -7.04 5.13 -6.45
C ILE A 23 -7.58 5.32 -5.03
N GLU A 24 -8.31 4.33 -4.55
CA GLU A 24 -8.75 4.25 -3.16
C GLU A 24 -7.80 3.38 -2.34
N TYR A 25 -7.58 3.79 -1.09
CA TYR A 25 -6.73 3.10 -0.13
C TYR A 25 -7.58 2.56 1.01
N SER A 26 -7.28 1.33 1.42
CA SER A 26 -7.83 0.71 2.62
C SER A 26 -6.71 0.43 3.60
N LEU A 27 -6.99 0.67 4.88
CA LEU A 27 -6.14 0.24 5.97
C LEU A 27 -6.57 -1.17 6.40
N LEU A 28 -5.64 -2.10 6.40
CA LEU A 28 -5.84 -3.46 6.88
C LEU A 28 -5.11 -3.61 8.21
N ALA A 29 -5.75 -4.24 9.18
CA ALA A 29 -5.15 -4.60 10.46
C ALA A 29 -5.72 -5.95 10.93
N ASN A 30 -4.92 -6.74 11.65
CA ASN A 30 -5.38 -7.98 12.28
C ASN A 30 -5.83 -7.80 13.74
N VAL A 31 -5.85 -6.55 14.20
CA VAL A 31 -6.20 -6.12 15.56
C VAL A 31 -6.96 -4.79 15.53
N ALA A 32 -7.41 -4.33 16.69
CA ALA A 32 -7.86 -2.95 16.86
C ALA A 32 -6.74 -1.97 16.48
N LEU A 33 -7.13 -0.81 15.96
CA LEU A 33 -6.20 0.15 15.38
C LEU A 33 -5.18 0.67 16.41
N GLU A 34 -5.63 0.92 17.64
CA GLU A 34 -4.79 1.35 18.76
C GLU A 34 -3.69 0.36 19.16
N ASP A 35 -3.89 -0.92 18.86
CA ASP A 35 -2.97 -2.00 19.24
C ASP A 35 -1.90 -2.28 18.18
N VAL A 36 -2.02 -1.70 16.97
CA VAL A 36 -1.08 -1.94 15.86
C VAL A 36 0.35 -1.53 16.25
N LYS A 37 1.24 -2.52 16.38
CA LYS A 37 2.65 -2.31 16.76
C LYS A 37 3.58 -2.14 15.56
N LEU A 38 3.30 -2.84 14.47
CA LEU A 38 4.07 -2.77 13.23
C LEU A 38 3.16 -2.37 12.06
N PHE A 39 3.52 -1.28 11.40
CA PHE A 39 2.84 -0.77 10.23
C PHE A 39 3.72 -0.89 8.98
N LEU A 40 3.13 -1.32 7.86
CA LEU A 40 3.82 -1.53 6.58
C LEU A 40 3.45 -0.47 5.53
N PRO A 41 3.94 0.78 5.65
CA PRO A 41 3.66 1.85 4.68
C PRO A 41 4.53 1.71 3.42
N THR A 42 4.01 2.21 2.30
CA THR A 42 4.83 2.35 1.09
C THR A 42 5.59 3.65 1.07
N LEU A 43 6.78 3.62 0.45
CA LEU A 43 7.66 4.78 0.28
C LEU A 43 6.96 6.01 -0.34
N ARG A 44 5.98 5.80 -1.22
CA ARG A 44 5.27 6.90 -1.90
C ARG A 44 4.07 7.45 -1.13
N HIS A 45 3.41 6.65 -0.30
CA HIS A 45 2.14 7.04 0.34
C HIS A 45 2.21 7.27 1.85
N GLY A 46 3.40 7.07 2.45
CA GLY A 46 3.62 7.42 3.86
C GLY A 46 3.18 8.85 4.19
N LYS A 47 3.29 9.79 3.25
CA LYS A 47 2.92 11.21 3.42
C LYS A 47 1.40 11.48 3.33
N THR A 48 0.69 10.83 2.41
CA THR A 48 -0.76 11.07 2.21
C THR A 48 -1.58 10.55 3.39
N MET A 49 -1.16 9.42 3.97
CA MET A 49 -1.82 8.85 5.14
C MET A 49 -1.20 9.30 6.46
N HIS A 50 -0.09 10.05 6.44
CA HIS A 50 0.64 10.44 7.65
C HIS A 50 -0.28 11.07 8.70
N LYS A 51 -1.16 11.99 8.27
CA LYS A 51 -2.09 12.69 9.17
C LYS A 51 -3.18 11.80 9.76
N PHE A 52 -3.57 10.73 9.06
CA PHE A 52 -4.52 9.75 9.58
C PHE A 52 -3.81 8.80 10.56
N LEU A 53 -2.65 8.28 10.16
CA LEU A 53 -1.86 7.36 10.97
C LEU A 53 -1.40 8.02 12.27
N SER A 54 -0.90 9.25 12.22
CA SER A 54 -0.43 9.99 13.40
C SER A 54 -1.54 10.31 14.42
N LYS A 55 -2.80 10.25 14.00
CA LYS A 55 -3.96 10.52 14.86
C LYS A 55 -4.56 9.28 15.49
N ASN A 56 -4.38 8.12 14.85
CA ASN A 56 -5.10 6.89 15.23
C ASN A 56 -4.16 5.75 15.64
N LEU A 57 -2.86 5.84 15.34
CA LEU A 57 -1.87 4.84 15.72
C LEU A 57 -0.98 5.38 16.84
N THR A 58 -0.83 4.59 17.90
CA THR A 58 0.05 4.89 19.03
C THR A 58 1.48 4.49 18.66
N GLU A 59 2.23 5.40 18.03
CA GLU A 59 3.66 5.23 17.65
C GLU A 59 4.03 3.85 17.07
N PRO A 60 3.43 3.44 15.95
CA PRO A 60 3.75 2.15 15.34
C PRO A 60 5.18 2.16 14.80
N GLN A 61 5.89 1.04 14.93
CA GLN A 61 7.11 0.84 14.15
C GLN A 61 6.74 0.81 12.67
N ASN A 62 7.47 1.55 11.84
CA ASN A 62 7.22 1.59 10.40
C ASN A 62 8.28 0.76 9.66
N GLN A 63 7.84 -0.25 8.92
CA GLN A 63 8.69 -1.00 8.01
C GLN A 63 8.27 -0.72 6.57
N LEU A 64 9.09 0.06 5.88
CA LEU A 64 8.82 0.52 4.52
C LEU A 64 8.83 -0.63 3.51
N THR A 65 7.84 -0.66 2.64
CA THR A 65 7.72 -1.66 1.57
C THR A 65 7.90 -1.05 0.18
N LYS A 66 8.13 -1.92 -0.82
CA LYS A 66 8.47 -1.50 -2.19
C LYS A 66 7.24 -1.02 -2.98
N SER A 67 6.05 -1.49 -2.64
CA SER A 67 4.79 -1.14 -3.33
C SER A 67 3.56 -1.43 -2.46
N ASN A 68 2.39 -0.91 -2.84
CA ASN A 68 1.16 -1.13 -2.05
C ASN A 68 0.74 -2.61 -2.09
N VAL A 69 1.08 -3.30 -3.19
CA VAL A 69 0.86 -4.75 -3.34
C VAL A 69 1.81 -5.52 -2.42
N ASP A 70 3.07 -5.10 -2.34
CA ASP A 70 4.08 -5.70 -1.46
C ASP A 70 3.70 -5.56 0.02
N SER A 71 3.16 -4.40 0.44
CA SER A 71 2.56 -4.23 1.78
C SER A 71 1.48 -5.28 2.09
N GLY A 72 0.57 -5.52 1.15
CA GLY A 72 -0.52 -6.48 1.34
C GLY A 72 -0.05 -7.93 1.39
N ILE A 73 0.93 -8.27 0.55
CA ILE A 73 1.53 -9.61 0.55
C ILE A 73 2.23 -9.88 1.88
N GLN A 74 3.07 -8.95 2.35
CA GLN A 74 3.81 -9.10 3.61
C GLN A 74 2.88 -9.15 4.82
N PHE A 75 1.81 -8.34 4.83
CA PHE A 75 0.77 -8.40 5.86
C PHE A 75 0.11 -9.78 5.93
N LEU A 76 -0.34 -10.32 4.79
CA LEU A 76 -0.97 -11.63 4.74
C LEU A 76 -0.02 -12.77 5.15
N GLN A 77 1.25 -12.69 4.75
CA GLN A 77 2.26 -13.66 5.17
C GLN A 77 2.49 -13.61 6.68
N ALA A 78 2.56 -12.41 7.26
CA ALA A 78 2.81 -12.24 8.67
C ALA A 78 1.61 -12.70 9.53
N ILE A 79 0.36 -12.52 9.06
CA ILE A 79 -0.82 -13.12 9.69
C ILE A 79 -0.75 -14.65 9.66
N LYS A 80 -0.42 -15.25 8.51
CA LYS A 80 -0.36 -16.71 8.37
C LYS A 80 0.71 -17.36 9.26
N SER A 81 1.76 -16.61 9.58
CA SER A 81 2.84 -17.06 10.44
C SER A 81 2.62 -16.69 11.93
N ASP A 82 1.46 -16.15 12.30
CA ASP A 82 1.17 -15.61 13.65
C ASP A 82 2.20 -14.58 14.16
N ASN A 83 2.84 -13.87 13.24
CA ASN A 83 3.94 -12.94 13.53
C ASN A 83 3.45 -11.56 14.00
N GLY A 84 2.53 -11.57 14.96
CA GLY A 84 2.22 -10.42 15.80
C GLY A 84 1.15 -9.47 15.28
N VAL A 85 1.20 -8.25 15.83
CA VAL A 85 0.14 -7.25 15.77
C VAL A 85 0.46 -6.20 14.70
N LEU A 86 -0.27 -6.27 13.58
CA LEU A 86 0.17 -5.75 12.29
C LEU A 86 -0.91 -4.90 11.61
N GLY A 87 -0.45 -3.89 10.88
CA GLY A 87 -1.28 -3.13 9.94
C GLY A 87 -0.55 -2.82 8.64
N CYS A 88 -1.30 -2.66 7.56
CA CYS A 88 -0.74 -2.21 6.28
C CYS A 88 -1.71 -1.31 5.51
N ASN A 89 -1.16 -0.51 4.59
CA ASN A 89 -1.94 0.23 3.60
C ASN A 89 -1.92 -0.53 2.26
N CYS A 90 -3.09 -0.82 1.72
CA CYS A 90 -3.27 -1.46 0.42
C CYS A 90 -4.30 -0.71 -0.42
N SER A 91 -4.16 -0.77 -1.75
CA SER A 91 -5.21 -0.28 -2.63
C SER A 91 -6.45 -1.16 -2.50
N CYS A 92 -7.65 -0.56 -2.52
CA CYS A 92 -8.92 -1.27 -2.43
C CYS A 92 -9.06 -2.36 -3.51
N PHE A 93 -8.46 -2.14 -4.68
CA PHE A 93 -8.41 -3.12 -5.76
C PHE A 93 -7.73 -4.43 -5.34
N PHE A 94 -6.61 -4.34 -4.61
CA PHE A 94 -5.93 -5.53 -4.09
C PHE A 94 -6.74 -6.19 -2.96
N CYS A 95 -7.35 -5.41 -2.07
CA CYS A 95 -8.20 -5.95 -1.00
C CYS A 95 -9.39 -6.72 -1.57
N ARG A 96 -10.11 -6.17 -2.56
CA ARG A 96 -11.29 -6.82 -3.15
C ARG A 96 -10.96 -8.13 -3.86
N LEU A 97 -9.80 -8.23 -4.51
CA LEU A 97 -9.37 -9.44 -5.21
C LEU A 97 -8.95 -10.59 -4.27
N LYS A 98 -8.49 -10.28 -3.05
CA LYS A 98 -7.97 -11.27 -2.10
C LYS A 98 -8.98 -11.69 -1.03
N PHE A 99 -10.02 -10.89 -0.78
CA PHE A 99 -11.02 -11.12 0.27
C PHE A 99 -12.46 -11.33 -0.27
N SER A 100 -12.65 -11.50 -1.59
CA SER A 100 -13.88 -12.05 -2.18
C SER A 100 -13.77 -13.55 -2.34
#